data_AF-A0A350BRQ7-F1
#
_entry.id   AF-A0A350BRQ7-F1
#
_cell.length_a   1.000
_cell.length_b   1.000
_cell.length_c   1.000
_cell.angle_alpha   90.00
_cell.angle_beta   90.00
_cell.angle_gamma   90.00
#
_symmetry.space_group_name_H-M   'P 1'
#
loop_
_entity.id
_entity.type
_entity.pdbx_description
1 polymer ?
#
loop_
_entity_poly.entity_id
_entity_poly.type
_entity_poly.pdbx_seq_one_letter_code
_entity_poly.pdbx_strand_id
1 'polypeptide(L)' 'ATDVFEKEPPVDERILRVNSIGLSPHIGASTSEAQERVGVELAEKIIEFFK' A
#
# COMPACT_ATOMS: atom_id res chain seq x y z
N ALA A 1 2.58 15.72 -0.33
CA ALA A 1 1.57 14.63 -0.35
C ALA A 1 2.18 13.43 0.38
N THR A 2 1.38 12.61 1.06
CA THR A 2 1.84 11.37 1.73
C THR A 2 0.84 10.24 1.51
N ASP A 3 1.35 9.03 1.30
CA ASP A 3 0.55 7.79 1.15
C ASP A 3 0.69 6.86 2.38
N VAL A 4 1.70 7.08 3.20
CA VAL A 4 2.04 6.24 4.36
C VAL A 4 2.01 7.07 5.64
N PHE A 5 1.70 6.40 6.75
CA PHE A 5 1.64 6.96 8.10
C PHE A 5 2.37 6.04 9.08
N GLU A 6 2.93 6.60 10.15
CA GLU A 6 3.64 5.80 11.17
C GLU A 6 2.71 4.77 11.85
N LYS A 7 1.45 5.15 12.07
CA LYS A 7 0.38 4.27 12.51
C LYS A 7 -0.74 4.27 11.48
N GLU A 8 -1.12 3.07 11.02
CA GLU A 8 -2.17 2.89 10.03
C GLU A 8 -3.29 1.98 10.57
N PRO A 9 -4.57 2.39 10.47
CA PRO A 9 -5.03 3.69 9.95
C PRO A 9 -4.64 4.86 10.88
N PRO A 10 -4.36 6.05 10.33
CA PRO A 10 -4.03 7.22 11.13
C PRO A 10 -5.23 7.61 12.02
N VAL A 11 -4.97 7.77 13.30
CA VAL A 11 -5.99 8.16 14.31
C VAL A 11 -5.92 9.64 14.69
N ASP A 12 -4.83 10.34 14.30
CA ASP A 12 -4.62 11.74 14.64
C ASP A 12 -5.38 12.64 13.65
N GLU A 13 -6.45 13.28 14.12
CA GLU A 13 -7.24 14.17 13.29
C GLU A 13 -6.47 15.41 12.79
N ARG A 14 -5.40 15.81 13.48
CA ARG A 14 -4.63 17.01 13.10
C ARG A 14 -4.04 16.85 11.71
N ILE A 15 -3.48 15.68 11.40
CA ILE A 15 -2.87 15.41 10.09
C ILE A 15 -3.94 15.20 9.01
N LEU A 16 -5.09 14.61 9.36
CA LEU A 16 -6.19 14.37 8.44
C LEU A 16 -6.92 15.65 8.01
N ARG A 17 -6.80 16.73 8.78
CA ARG A 17 -7.47 18.02 8.52
C ARG A 17 -6.58 19.06 7.82
N VAL A 18 -5.34 18.71 7.45
CA VAL A 18 -4.44 19.63 6.75
C VAL A 18 -4.82 19.72 5.27
N ASN A 19 -5.51 20.78 4.87
CA ASN A 19 -5.98 20.99 3.49
C ASN A 19 -4.86 21.26 2.46
N SER A 20 -3.65 21.62 2.91
CA SER A 20 -2.52 21.93 2.01
C SER A 20 -1.74 20.70 1.56
N ILE A 21 -2.10 19.49 2.02
CA ILE A 21 -1.37 18.25 1.72
C ILE A 21 -2.36 17.20 1.19
N GLY A 22 -2.07 16.66 0.01
CA GLY A 22 -2.78 15.48 -0.48
C GLY A 22 -2.40 14.23 0.34
N LEU A 23 -3.41 13.50 0.81
CA LEU A 23 -3.28 12.26 1.56
C LEU A 23 -3.91 11.10 0.77
N SER A 24 -3.29 9.94 0.81
CA SER A 24 -3.87 8.70 0.28
C SER A 24 -3.69 7.53 1.27
N PRO A 25 -4.63 6.57 1.33
CA PRO A 25 -4.62 5.54 2.37
C PRO A 25 -3.81 4.30 1.94
N HIS A 26 -2.49 4.43 1.84
CA HIS A 26 -1.56 3.35 1.49
C HIS A 26 -1.97 2.60 0.20
N ILE A 27 -2.24 3.35 -0.85
CA ILE A 27 -2.74 2.81 -2.14
C ILE A 27 -1.67 2.82 -3.24
N GLY A 28 -0.41 3.09 -2.92
CA GLY A 28 0.67 3.15 -3.91
C GLY A 28 0.81 1.91 -4.81
N ALA A 29 0.51 0.72 -4.27
CA ALA A 29 0.54 -0.55 -5.03
C ALA A 29 -0.86 -1.09 -5.39
N SER A 30 -1.93 -0.33 -5.17
CA SER A 30 -3.31 -0.79 -5.28
C SER A 30 -3.89 -0.64 -6.70
N THR A 31 -3.07 -0.78 -7.74
CA THR A 31 -3.55 -0.90 -9.13
C THR A 31 -3.72 -2.37 -9.51
N SER A 32 -4.63 -2.67 -10.44
CA SER A 32 -4.88 -4.03 -10.90
C SER A 32 -3.61 -4.69 -11.45
N GLU A 33 -2.82 -3.95 -12.22
CA GLU A 33 -1.58 -4.44 -12.84
C GLU A 33 -0.48 -4.68 -11.79
N ALA A 34 -0.40 -3.84 -10.74
CA ALA A 34 0.57 -4.02 -9.67
C ALA A 34 0.23 -5.25 -8.81
N GLN A 35 -1.06 -5.41 -8.46
CA GLN A 35 -1.55 -6.57 -7.71
C GLN A 35 -1.40 -7.88 -8.49
N GLU A 36 -1.64 -7.87 -9.80
CA GLU A 36 -1.42 -9.03 -10.68
C GLU A 36 0.05 -9.45 -10.69
N ARG A 37 0.97 -8.51 -10.92
CA ARG A 37 2.42 -8.81 -10.96
C ARG A 37 2.92 -9.40 -9.65
N VAL A 38 2.62 -8.76 -8.52
CA VAL A 38 3.08 -9.25 -7.21
C VAL A 38 2.43 -10.59 -6.84
N GLY A 39 1.17 -10.81 -7.26
CA GLY A 39 0.48 -12.09 -7.08
C GLY A 39 1.17 -13.23 -7.82
N VAL A 40 1.53 -13.03 -9.09
CA VAL A 40 2.28 -14.03 -9.89
C VAL A 40 3.66 -14.29 -9.28
N GLU A 41 4.41 -13.25 -8.96
CA GLU A 41 5.76 -13.39 -8.38
C GLU A 41 5.74 -14.17 -7.05
N LEU A 42 4.74 -13.90 -6.20
CA LEU A 42 4.58 -14.62 -4.94
C LEU A 42 4.22 -16.09 -5.17
N ALA A 43 3.31 -16.39 -6.10
CA ALA A 43 2.93 -17.74 -6.43
C ALA A 43 4.13 -18.56 -6.96
N GLU A 44 4.95 -17.97 -7.84
CA GLU A 44 6.17 -18.59 -8.36
C GLU A 44 7.17 -18.93 -7.24
N LYS A 45 7.41 -17.98 -6.32
CA LYS A 45 8.29 -18.19 -5.16
C LYS A 45 7.81 -19.30 -4.24
N ILE A 46 6.50 -19.40 -4.01
CA ILE A 46 5.90 -20.47 -3.20
C ILE A 46 6.11 -21.82 -3.90
N ILE A 47 5.83 -21.91 -5.21
CA ILE A 47 6.00 -23.13 -5.99
C ILE A 47 7.47 -23.58 -5.99
N GLU A 48 8.41 -22.65 -6.16
CA GLU A 48 9.85 -22.93 -6.14
C GLU A 48 10.31 -23.47 -4.79
N PHE A 49 9.83 -22.89 -3.68
CA PHE A 49 10.17 -23.34 -2.34
C PHE A 49 9.80 -24.80 -2.05
N PHE A 50 8.74 -25.32 -2.68
CA PHE A 50 8.24 -26.70 -2.47
C PHE A 50 8.69 -27.71 -3.55
N LYS A 51 9.50 -27.29 -4.53
CA LYS A 51 10.11 -28.19 -5.52
C LYS A 51 11.41 -28.79 -5.00
#